data_AF-A0A1M3G1B2-F1
#
_entry.id   AF-A0A1M3G1B2-F1
#
_cell.length_a   1.000
_cell.length_b   1.000
_cell.length_c   1.000
_cell.angle_alpha   90.00
_cell.angle_beta   90.00
_cell.angle_gamma   90.00
#
_symmetry.space_group_name_H-M   'P 1'
#
loop_
_entity.id
_entity.type
_entity.pdbx_description
1 polymer ?
#
loop_
_entity_poly.entity_id
_entity_poly.type
_entity_poly.pdbx_seq_one_letter_code
_entity_poly.pdbx_strand_id
1 'polypeptide(L)'
;MNKWIWLLTFLCLSVAGLRAQMPALQELLAYPDQPDKKLEQTLARLGFAAVDRAQLPDTVYYAWKNSADADSVKAITRSISKCSSNGTILYFYQTTSRDEFARLLAEGERIGVACAEPPSVQSLPLLLQYQQMLMLAYVDQSADIKRYTLRIEKKPLPAVKQLQWAEQLLLFDSDELLAAYFGRDKVKKDLYYFSEKEINRCSILFPNTPRQAIFIWEDQANRRVIDQIIIGSMTTSGQLAGYAGALDGNTWQFRNGIEFNMRMDQLLHINEEDIQFYGRRSPYYLMLKPGTKGKVDFSGTGIVFDCLNCVGDPFLNTELVSGKAAVTEGLRLHVSLVILWPPSGTR
;
A
#
# COMPACT_ATOMS: atom_id res chain seq x y z
N MET A 1 -36.64 23.90 -51.25
CA MET A 1 -36.28 23.74 -49.83
C MET A 1 -34.77 23.86 -49.68
N ASN A 2 -34.30 24.84 -48.91
CA ASN A 2 -32.94 25.38 -49.00
C ASN A 2 -31.91 24.52 -48.24
N LYS A 3 -30.98 23.88 -48.98
CA LYS A 3 -29.83 23.13 -48.41
C LYS A 3 -28.94 24.00 -47.50
N TRP A 4 -28.95 25.32 -47.70
CA TRP A 4 -28.24 26.29 -46.87
C TRP A 4 -28.77 26.41 -45.44
N ILE A 5 -30.07 26.17 -45.21
CA ILE A 5 -30.66 26.26 -43.86
C ILE A 5 -30.16 25.10 -42.99
N TRP A 6 -30.01 23.90 -43.56
CA TRP A 6 -29.46 22.72 -42.87
C TRP A 6 -27.96 22.87 -42.55
N LEU A 7 -27.19 23.50 -43.44
CA LEU A 7 -25.77 23.77 -43.21
C LEU A 7 -25.56 24.82 -42.11
N LEU A 8 -26.40 25.87 -42.07
CA LEU A 8 -26.39 26.88 -41.00
C LEU A 8 -26.90 26.34 -39.66
N THR A 9 -27.89 25.44 -39.64
CA THR A 9 -28.31 24.78 -38.38
C THR A 9 -27.25 23.80 -37.87
N PHE A 10 -26.57 23.06 -38.75
CA PHE A 10 -25.47 22.18 -38.36
C PHE A 10 -24.25 22.97 -37.86
N LEU A 11 -23.94 24.11 -38.50
CA LEU A 11 -22.86 25.00 -38.04
C LEU A 11 -23.21 25.69 -36.71
N CYS A 12 -24.44 26.18 -36.52
CA CYS A 12 -24.87 26.79 -35.26
C CYS A 12 -25.03 25.78 -34.10
N LEU A 13 -25.37 24.51 -34.38
CA LEU A 13 -25.35 23.43 -33.37
C LEU A 13 -23.92 23.05 -32.95
N SER A 14 -22.90 23.28 -33.80
CA SER A 14 -21.50 23.02 -33.46
C SER A 14 -20.81 24.15 -32.66
N VAL A 15 -21.46 25.31 -32.46
CA VAL A 15 -20.95 26.41 -31.60
C VAL A 15 -21.75 26.54 -30.29
N ALA A 16 -22.57 25.55 -29.94
CA ALA A 16 -23.09 25.44 -28.57
C ALA A 16 -21.88 25.31 -27.63
N GLY A 17 -21.59 26.39 -26.88
CA GLY A 17 -20.37 26.54 -26.11
C GLY A 17 -20.02 25.28 -25.33
N LEU A 18 -18.81 24.77 -25.54
CA LEU A 18 -18.25 23.64 -24.82
C LEU A 18 -18.16 24.00 -23.33
N ARG A 19 -19.26 23.81 -22.60
CA ARG A 19 -19.26 23.87 -21.14
C ARG A 19 -18.44 22.70 -20.65
N ALA A 20 -17.59 22.96 -19.66
CA ALA A 20 -16.75 21.90 -19.14
C ALA A 20 -17.61 20.74 -18.65
N GLN A 21 -17.31 19.54 -19.12
CA GLN A 21 -18.01 18.32 -18.71
C GLN A 21 -17.31 17.73 -17.50
N MET A 22 -18.08 17.15 -16.57
CA MET A 22 -17.52 16.38 -15.47
C MET A 22 -16.83 15.14 -16.05
N PRO A 23 -15.50 14.97 -15.86
CA PRO A 23 -14.83 13.75 -16.30
C PRO A 23 -15.38 12.54 -15.55
N ALA A 24 -15.41 11.38 -16.20
CA ALA A 24 -15.71 10.13 -15.50
C ALA A 24 -14.54 9.78 -14.55
N LEU A 25 -14.80 9.05 -13.47
CA LEU A 25 -13.73 8.65 -12.54
C LEU A 25 -12.66 7.83 -13.25
N GLN A 26 -13.04 6.94 -14.17
CA GLN A 26 -12.07 6.17 -14.97
C GLN A 26 -11.14 7.07 -15.79
N GLU A 27 -11.63 8.19 -16.30
CA GLU A 27 -10.80 9.16 -17.03
C GLU A 27 -9.83 9.85 -16.07
N LEU A 28 -10.30 10.29 -14.90
CA LEU A 28 -9.45 10.88 -13.86
C LEU A 28 -8.32 9.92 -13.43
N LEU A 29 -8.64 8.63 -13.27
CA LEU A 29 -7.67 7.58 -12.94
C LEU A 29 -6.65 7.32 -14.05
N ALA A 30 -6.97 7.64 -15.30
CA ALA A 30 -6.07 7.48 -16.43
C ALA A 30 -5.12 8.68 -16.61
N TYR A 31 -5.41 9.85 -16.04
CA TYR A 31 -4.60 11.06 -16.20
C TYR A 31 -3.13 10.91 -15.77
N PRO A 32 -2.80 10.22 -14.66
CA PRO A 32 -1.41 10.01 -14.29
C PRO A 32 -0.55 9.30 -15.35
N ASP A 33 -1.18 8.54 -16.25
CA ASP A 33 -0.50 7.80 -17.32
C ASP A 33 -0.43 8.54 -18.65
N GLN A 34 -1.02 9.73 -18.74
CA GLN A 34 -1.03 10.49 -19.99
C GLN A 34 0.17 11.43 -20.08
N PRO A 35 0.83 11.51 -21.26
CA PRO A 35 1.76 12.59 -21.55
C PRO A 35 1.05 13.95 -21.45
N ASP A 36 1.76 14.98 -20.96
CA ASP A 36 1.18 16.32 -20.71
C ASP A 36 0.38 16.87 -21.89
N LYS A 37 0.92 16.76 -23.11
CA LYS A 37 0.25 17.22 -24.34
C LYS A 37 -1.08 16.50 -24.59
N LYS A 38 -1.15 15.20 -24.31
CA LYS A 38 -2.39 14.40 -24.50
C LYS A 38 -3.42 14.75 -23.42
N LEU A 39 -2.95 14.98 -22.19
CA LEU A 39 -3.80 15.43 -21.09
C LEU A 39 -4.41 16.80 -21.42
N GLU A 40 -3.59 17.77 -21.83
CA GLU A 40 -4.07 19.10 -22.24
C GLU A 40 -5.13 19.04 -23.35
N GLN A 41 -4.92 18.21 -24.38
CA GLN A 41 -5.91 17.99 -25.44
C GLN A 41 -7.21 17.38 -24.91
N THR A 42 -7.10 16.41 -23.99
CA THR A 42 -8.25 15.76 -23.37
C THR A 42 -9.06 16.76 -22.54
N LEU A 43 -8.38 17.56 -21.72
CA LEU A 43 -8.98 18.61 -20.88
C LEU A 43 -9.62 19.73 -21.71
N ALA A 44 -8.96 20.17 -22.79
CA ALA A 44 -9.51 21.16 -23.71
C ALA A 44 -10.80 20.66 -24.38
N ARG A 45 -10.84 19.40 -24.82
CA ARG A 45 -12.04 18.77 -25.37
C ARG A 45 -13.17 18.68 -24.34
N LEU A 46 -12.81 18.51 -23.07
CA LEU A 46 -13.75 18.53 -21.95
C LEU A 46 -14.09 19.95 -21.48
N GLY A 47 -13.69 21.01 -22.21
CA GLY A 47 -14.05 22.41 -21.93
C GLY A 47 -13.25 23.08 -20.81
N PHE A 48 -12.09 22.53 -20.43
CA PHE A 48 -11.17 23.17 -19.50
C PHE A 48 -10.14 24.03 -20.22
N ALA A 49 -9.82 25.20 -19.66
CA ALA A 49 -8.76 26.09 -20.11
C ALA A 49 -7.61 26.07 -19.11
N ALA A 50 -6.36 26.12 -19.60
CA ALA A 50 -5.19 26.30 -18.75
C ALA A 50 -5.22 27.70 -18.13
N VAL A 51 -5.04 27.80 -16.81
CA VAL A 51 -5.09 29.07 -16.08
C VAL A 51 -3.79 29.40 -15.35
N ASP A 52 -3.00 28.39 -14.99
CA ASP A 52 -1.76 28.60 -14.26
C ASP A 52 -0.75 27.51 -14.61
N ARG A 53 0.52 27.92 -14.64
CA ARG A 53 1.67 27.05 -14.79
C ARG A 53 2.81 27.65 -13.99
N ALA A 54 3.22 26.95 -12.95
CA ALA A 54 4.34 27.37 -12.11
C ALA A 54 5.42 26.29 -12.12
N GLN A 55 6.67 26.75 -12.23
CA GLN A 55 7.86 25.92 -12.07
C GLN A 55 8.60 26.40 -10.82
N LEU A 56 8.50 25.62 -9.75
CA LEU A 56 9.25 25.77 -8.52
C LEU A 56 10.48 24.85 -8.57
N PRO A 57 11.52 25.06 -7.73
CA PRO A 57 12.79 24.33 -7.81
C PRO A 57 12.63 22.81 -7.93
N ASP A 58 11.76 22.23 -7.12
CA ASP A 58 11.50 20.78 -7.07
C ASP A 58 10.04 20.43 -7.40
N THR A 59 9.28 21.36 -7.99
CA THR A 59 7.84 21.15 -8.22
C THR A 59 7.35 21.80 -9.49
N VAL A 60 6.67 21.01 -10.33
CA VAL A 60 5.96 21.53 -11.50
C VAL A 60 4.46 21.49 -11.23
N TYR A 61 3.81 22.64 -11.36
CA TYR A 61 2.38 22.82 -11.14
C TYR A 61 1.68 23.25 -12.41
N TYR A 62 0.57 22.58 -12.72
CA TYR A 62 -0.34 22.96 -13.79
C TYR A 62 -1.76 23.05 -13.23
N ALA A 63 -2.50 24.07 -13.63
CA ALA A 63 -3.92 24.20 -13.29
C ALA A 63 -4.76 24.49 -14.54
N TRP A 64 -5.88 23.78 -14.61
CA TRP A 64 -6.94 23.99 -15.58
C TRP A 64 -8.24 24.28 -14.85
N LYS A 65 -9.02 25.22 -15.36
CA LYS A 65 -10.34 25.56 -14.85
C LYS A 65 -11.36 25.54 -15.97
N ASN A 66 -12.61 25.25 -15.64
CA ASN A 66 -13.67 25.50 -16.59
C ASN A 66 -13.79 27.00 -16.88
N SER A 67 -14.00 27.34 -18.15
CA SER A 67 -14.44 28.67 -18.57
C SER A 67 -15.87 28.88 -18.07
N ALA A 68 -16.02 29.36 -16.84
CA ALA A 68 -17.30 29.86 -16.36
C ALA A 68 -17.55 31.25 -16.94
N ASP A 69 -18.79 31.53 -17.36
CA ASP A 69 -19.23 32.92 -17.50
C ASP A 69 -19.08 33.59 -16.13
N ALA A 70 -18.24 34.63 -16.07
CA ALA A 70 -17.91 35.35 -14.84
C ALA A 70 -19.14 35.91 -14.11
N ASP A 71 -20.30 35.97 -14.77
CA ASP A 71 -21.49 36.68 -14.32
C ASP A 71 -22.54 35.82 -13.59
N SER A 72 -22.38 34.50 -13.46
CA SER A 72 -23.38 33.69 -12.73
C SER A 72 -22.89 33.19 -11.37
N VAL A 73 -23.46 33.76 -10.30
CA VAL A 73 -23.22 33.41 -8.88
C VAL A 73 -23.52 31.94 -8.56
N LYS A 74 -24.18 31.20 -9.46
CA LYS A 74 -24.50 29.76 -9.34
C LYS A 74 -23.70 28.86 -10.29
N ALA A 75 -22.67 29.37 -10.96
CA ALA A 75 -21.85 28.55 -11.85
C ALA A 75 -21.13 27.45 -11.05
N ILE A 76 -21.35 26.19 -11.44
CA ILE A 76 -20.50 25.08 -10.99
C ILE A 76 -19.10 25.35 -11.52
N THR A 77 -18.16 25.58 -10.60
CA THR A 77 -16.74 25.69 -10.90
C THR A 77 -16.07 24.34 -10.76
N ARG A 78 -15.18 24.04 -11.70
CA ARG A 78 -14.37 22.82 -11.75
C ARG A 78 -12.92 23.19 -12.01
N SER A 79 -12.02 22.55 -11.29
CA SER A 79 -10.60 22.67 -11.53
C SER A 79 -9.93 21.31 -11.52
N ILE A 80 -8.94 21.18 -12.39
CA ILE A 80 -8.01 20.07 -12.37
C ILE A 80 -6.63 20.68 -12.18
N SER A 81 -5.85 20.14 -11.26
CA SER A 81 -4.45 20.50 -11.14
C SER A 81 -3.56 19.28 -11.09
N LYS A 82 -2.35 19.43 -11.60
CA LYS A 82 -1.28 18.44 -11.57
C LYS A 82 -0.11 19.05 -10.83
N CYS A 83 0.42 18.31 -9.86
CA CYS A 83 1.62 18.65 -9.13
C CYS A 83 2.61 17.48 -9.25
N SER A 84 3.84 17.75 -9.64
CA SER A 84 4.91 16.75 -9.67
C SER A 84 6.02 17.21 -8.74
N SER A 85 6.30 16.45 -7.67
CA SER A 85 7.35 16.74 -6.69
C SER A 85 8.10 15.47 -6.33
N ASN A 86 9.44 15.50 -6.38
CA ASN A 86 10.31 14.37 -6.02
C ASN A 86 9.94 13.03 -6.71
N GLY A 87 9.48 13.09 -7.96
CA GLY A 87 9.04 11.93 -8.73
C GLY A 87 7.62 11.43 -8.43
N THR A 88 6.95 11.98 -7.42
CA THR A 88 5.54 11.72 -7.12
C THR A 88 4.65 12.66 -7.94
N ILE A 89 3.66 12.09 -8.63
CA ILE A 89 2.67 12.85 -9.39
C ILE A 89 1.34 12.82 -8.63
N LEU A 90 0.83 14.02 -8.33
CA LEU A 90 -0.45 14.26 -7.69
C LEU A 90 -1.38 14.95 -8.68
N TYR A 91 -2.63 14.49 -8.72
CA TYR A 91 -3.71 15.16 -9.42
C TYR A 91 -4.78 15.57 -8.42
N PHE A 92 -5.39 16.72 -8.65
CA PHE A 92 -6.52 17.18 -7.87
C PHE A 92 -7.65 17.47 -8.84
N TYR A 93 -8.77 16.80 -8.66
CA TYR A 93 -10.04 17.22 -9.25
C TYR A 93 -10.84 17.94 -8.17
N GLN A 94 -11.35 19.13 -8.49
CA GLN A 94 -12.17 19.91 -7.57
C GLN A 94 -13.44 20.35 -8.26
N THR A 95 -14.56 20.29 -7.54
CA THR A 95 -15.85 20.81 -7.99
C THR A 95 -16.57 21.50 -6.83
N THR A 96 -17.37 22.51 -7.13
CA THR A 96 -18.31 23.11 -6.16
C THR A 96 -19.65 22.37 -6.10
N SER A 97 -19.89 21.44 -7.03
CA SER A 97 -21.12 20.65 -7.05
C SER A 97 -21.01 19.40 -6.21
N ARG A 98 -21.84 19.34 -5.16
CA ARG A 98 -21.98 18.15 -4.29
C ARG A 98 -22.42 16.92 -5.08
N ASP A 99 -23.37 17.10 -6.00
CA ASP A 99 -23.97 16.00 -6.76
C ASP A 99 -22.99 15.39 -7.76
N GLU A 100 -22.14 16.23 -8.38
CA GLU A 100 -21.04 15.74 -9.22
C GLU A 100 -20.06 14.88 -8.42
N PHE A 101 -19.70 15.34 -7.24
CA PHE A 101 -18.77 14.62 -6.39
C PHE A 101 -19.38 13.29 -5.89
N ALA A 102 -20.65 13.30 -5.50
CA ALA A 102 -21.37 12.09 -5.12
C ALA A 102 -21.40 11.04 -6.26
N ARG A 103 -21.59 11.49 -7.52
CA ARG A 103 -21.53 10.60 -8.69
C ARG A 103 -20.16 9.97 -8.88
N LEU A 104 -19.07 10.71 -8.65
CA LEU A 104 -17.72 10.16 -8.72
C LEU A 104 -17.49 9.08 -7.67
N LEU A 105 -17.95 9.30 -6.43
CA LEU A 105 -17.85 8.31 -5.36
C LEU A 105 -18.63 7.03 -5.69
N ALA A 106 -19.87 7.17 -6.19
CA ALA A 106 -20.69 6.04 -6.61
C ALA A 106 -20.10 5.30 -7.83
N GLU A 107 -19.46 6.00 -8.76
CA GLU A 107 -18.73 5.37 -9.85
C GLU A 107 -17.53 4.56 -9.33
N GLY A 108 -16.82 5.09 -8.32
CA GLY A 108 -15.74 4.40 -7.63
C GLY A 108 -16.15 3.04 -7.08
N GLU A 109 -17.28 3.00 -6.37
CA GLU A 109 -17.84 1.74 -5.86
C GLU A 109 -18.11 0.75 -7.00
N ARG A 110 -18.73 1.21 -8.09
CA ARG A 110 -19.05 0.38 -9.27
C ARG A 110 -17.82 -0.22 -9.94
N ILE A 111 -16.70 0.49 -9.96
CA ILE A 111 -15.45 0.02 -10.60
C ILE A 111 -14.52 -0.72 -9.62
N GLY A 112 -14.95 -0.94 -8.37
CA GLY A 112 -14.21 -1.70 -7.38
C GLY A 112 -13.13 -0.91 -6.64
N VAL A 113 -13.30 0.41 -6.48
CA VAL A 113 -12.45 1.21 -5.58
C VAL A 113 -12.66 0.73 -4.15
N ALA A 114 -11.57 0.36 -3.47
CA ALA A 114 -11.61 -0.08 -2.09
C ALA A 114 -11.69 1.13 -1.13
N CYS A 115 -12.55 1.03 -0.13
CA CYS A 115 -12.70 1.98 0.96
C CYS A 115 -13.06 1.21 2.25
N ALA A 116 -12.64 1.71 3.41
CA ALA A 116 -12.99 1.12 4.70
C ALA A 116 -14.50 1.17 4.97
N GLU A 117 -15.16 2.24 4.54
CA GLU A 117 -16.58 2.48 4.69
C GLU A 117 -17.24 2.71 3.33
N PRO A 118 -18.55 2.45 3.17
CA PRO A 118 -19.26 2.80 1.95
C PRO A 118 -19.06 4.29 1.60
N PRO A 119 -18.56 4.61 0.40
CA PRO A 119 -18.16 5.97 0.08
C PRO A 119 -19.38 6.89 -0.03
N SER A 120 -19.42 7.93 0.81
CA SER A 120 -20.51 8.91 0.84
C SER A 120 -19.97 10.31 1.07
N VAL A 121 -20.65 11.32 0.53
CA VAL A 121 -20.27 12.72 0.74
C VAL A 121 -20.41 13.13 2.21
N GLN A 122 -21.29 12.46 2.96
CA GLN A 122 -21.53 12.69 4.39
C GLN A 122 -20.40 12.14 5.27
N SER A 123 -19.61 11.18 4.78
CA SER A 123 -18.51 10.53 5.51
C SER A 123 -17.13 11.08 5.13
N LEU A 124 -17.06 12.24 4.48
CA LEU A 124 -15.78 12.87 4.15
C LEU A 124 -15.03 13.33 5.43
N PRO A 125 -13.69 13.20 5.47
CA PRO A 125 -12.80 12.73 4.41
C PRO A 125 -12.79 11.20 4.24
N LEU A 126 -12.59 10.74 3.00
CA LEU A 126 -12.50 9.32 2.65
C LEU A 126 -11.17 8.99 2.01
N LEU A 127 -10.58 7.88 2.46
CA LEU A 127 -9.44 7.27 1.80
C LEU A 127 -9.91 6.16 0.88
N LEU A 128 -9.49 6.24 -0.38
CA LEU A 128 -9.90 5.33 -1.44
C LEU A 128 -8.66 4.72 -2.09
N GLN A 129 -8.73 3.46 -2.49
CA GLN A 129 -7.61 2.75 -3.09
C GLN A 129 -8.06 2.01 -4.34
N TYR A 130 -7.28 2.13 -5.41
CA TYR A 130 -7.55 1.42 -6.65
C TYR A 130 -6.24 1.10 -7.37
N GLN A 131 -5.88 -0.18 -7.39
CA GLN A 131 -4.60 -0.63 -7.94
C GLN A 131 -3.41 0.12 -7.30
N GLN A 132 -2.59 0.79 -8.10
CA GLN A 132 -1.46 1.63 -7.67
C GLN A 132 -1.86 3.07 -7.31
N MET A 133 -3.16 3.39 -7.27
CA MET A 133 -3.68 4.71 -6.97
C MET A 133 -4.17 4.79 -5.53
N LEU A 134 -3.70 5.82 -4.82
CA LEU A 134 -4.26 6.26 -3.56
C LEU A 134 -5.05 7.54 -3.82
N MET A 135 -6.30 7.60 -3.37
CA MET A 135 -7.10 8.80 -3.49
C MET A 135 -7.61 9.27 -2.13
N LEU A 136 -7.60 10.59 -1.94
CA LEU A 136 -8.18 11.24 -0.77
C LEU A 136 -9.31 12.14 -1.25
N ALA A 137 -10.53 11.81 -0.83
CA ALA A 137 -11.71 12.62 -1.08
C ALA A 137 -12.01 13.46 0.18
N TYR A 138 -12.17 14.77 0.04
CA TYR A 138 -12.39 15.68 1.17
C TYR A 138 -13.07 16.98 0.73
N VAL A 139 -13.47 17.81 1.71
CA VAL A 139 -14.07 19.12 1.45
C VAL A 139 -13.13 20.21 1.93
N ASP A 140 -12.77 21.11 1.02
CA ASP A 140 -12.06 22.35 1.31
C ASP A 140 -13.06 23.49 1.46
N GLN A 141 -12.86 24.33 2.47
CA GLN A 141 -13.58 25.59 2.62
C GLN A 141 -12.60 26.74 2.45
N SER A 142 -12.69 27.45 1.33
CA SER A 142 -11.87 28.64 1.05
C SER A 142 -12.77 29.81 0.67
N ALA A 143 -12.67 30.94 1.40
CA ALA A 143 -13.39 32.18 1.09
C ALA A 143 -14.90 31.96 0.83
N ASP A 144 -15.58 31.27 1.76
CA ASP A 144 -17.01 30.93 1.74
C ASP A 144 -17.50 30.01 0.59
N ILE A 145 -16.58 29.49 -0.23
CA ILE A 145 -16.90 28.51 -1.26
C ILE A 145 -16.48 27.13 -0.78
N LYS A 146 -17.45 26.22 -0.66
CA LYS A 146 -17.20 24.79 -0.41
C LYS A 146 -16.74 24.12 -1.71
N ARG A 147 -15.57 23.49 -1.68
CA ARG A 147 -15.02 22.70 -2.79
C ARG A 147 -14.86 21.25 -2.36
N TYR A 148 -15.40 20.34 -3.15
CA TYR A 148 -15.18 18.92 -3.00
C TYR A 148 -13.96 18.55 -3.83
N THR A 149 -12.95 18.00 -3.16
CA THR A 149 -11.64 17.69 -3.76
C THR A 149 -11.42 16.18 -3.75
N LEU A 150 -11.03 15.64 -4.91
CA LEU A 150 -10.48 14.30 -5.06
C LEU A 150 -8.99 14.45 -5.41
N ARG A 151 -8.12 14.20 -4.43
CA ARG A 151 -6.68 14.08 -4.66
C ARG A 151 -6.39 12.65 -5.11
N ILE A 152 -5.66 12.47 -6.20
CA ILE A 152 -5.23 11.18 -6.76
C ILE A 152 -3.71 11.17 -6.77
N GLU A 153 -3.14 10.14 -6.16
CA GLU A 153 -1.71 9.90 -6.09
C GLU A 153 -1.41 8.54 -6.72
N LYS A 154 -0.56 8.54 -7.75
CA LYS A 154 -0.08 7.31 -8.36
C LYS A 154 1.22 6.89 -7.71
N LYS A 155 1.22 5.72 -7.05
CA LYS A 155 2.45 5.14 -6.50
C LYS A 155 3.20 4.37 -7.59
N PRO A 156 4.52 4.52 -7.69
CA PRO A 156 5.31 3.71 -8.61
C PRO A 156 5.34 2.27 -8.12
N LEU A 157 5.11 1.32 -9.04
CA LEU A 157 5.34 -0.09 -8.77
C LEU A 157 6.84 -0.39 -8.90
N PRO A 158 7.45 -1.15 -7.97
CA PRO A 158 8.83 -1.64 -8.13
C PRO A 158 8.94 -2.47 -9.42
N ALA A 159 10.01 -2.37 -10.21
CA ALA A 159 10.05 -3.16 -11.45
C ALA A 159 10.04 -4.68 -11.15
N VAL A 160 9.32 -5.49 -11.94
CA VAL A 160 9.13 -6.95 -11.70
C VAL A 160 10.43 -7.73 -11.50
N LYS A 161 11.51 -7.30 -12.16
CA LYS A 161 12.85 -7.91 -12.04
C LYS A 161 13.60 -7.53 -10.76
N GLN A 162 13.06 -6.64 -9.93
CA GLN A 162 13.74 -6.09 -8.76
C GLN A 162 13.42 -6.83 -7.46
N LEU A 163 12.32 -7.60 -7.36
CA LEU A 163 12.00 -8.34 -6.12
C LEU A 163 12.80 -9.63 -5.99
N GLN A 164 14.03 -9.50 -5.51
CA GLN A 164 14.91 -10.63 -5.17
C GLN A 164 14.84 -10.96 -3.68
N TRP A 165 14.66 -9.94 -2.85
CA TRP A 165 14.82 -10.01 -1.40
C TRP A 165 13.50 -9.76 -0.68
N ALA A 166 13.29 -10.47 0.43
CA ALA A 166 12.09 -10.36 1.27
C ALA A 166 11.87 -8.93 1.79
N GLU A 167 12.95 -8.21 2.10
CA GLU A 167 12.92 -6.82 2.59
C GLU A 167 12.28 -5.86 1.58
N GLN A 168 12.27 -6.21 0.29
CA GLN A 168 11.62 -5.39 -0.74
C GLN A 168 10.10 -5.50 -0.70
N LEU A 169 9.56 -6.48 0.03
CA LEU A 169 8.12 -6.53 0.33
C LEU A 169 7.68 -5.32 1.18
N LEU A 170 8.60 -4.67 1.91
CA LEU A 170 8.30 -3.45 2.65
C LEU A 170 7.94 -2.25 1.75
N LEU A 171 8.14 -2.35 0.44
CA LEU A 171 7.70 -1.34 -0.53
C LEU A 171 6.18 -1.32 -0.74
N PHE A 172 5.46 -2.35 -0.28
CA PHE A 172 4.02 -2.50 -0.51
C PHE A 172 3.19 -2.01 0.67
N ASP A 173 2.85 -0.73 0.70
CA ASP A 173 2.14 -0.13 1.84
C ASP A 173 0.60 -0.35 1.89
N SER A 174 0.06 -1.22 1.04
CA SER A 174 -1.34 -1.62 1.12
C SER A 174 -1.68 -2.95 0.44
N ASP A 175 -2.81 -3.54 0.86
CA ASP A 175 -3.40 -4.72 0.21
C ASP A 175 -3.71 -4.49 -1.27
N GLU A 176 -4.23 -3.32 -1.64
CA GLU A 176 -4.57 -3.01 -3.03
C GLU A 176 -3.31 -2.87 -3.89
N LEU A 177 -2.22 -2.33 -3.35
CA LEU A 177 -0.95 -2.24 -4.04
C LEU A 177 -0.31 -3.63 -4.24
N LEU A 178 -0.39 -4.50 -3.22
CA LEU A 178 0.02 -5.91 -3.34
C LEU A 178 -0.75 -6.61 -4.46
N ALA A 179 -2.08 -6.49 -4.46
CA ALA A 179 -2.93 -7.13 -5.44
C ALA A 179 -2.75 -6.56 -6.85
N ALA A 180 -2.49 -5.26 -6.98
CA ALA A 180 -2.15 -4.63 -8.26
C ALA A 180 -0.86 -5.21 -8.85
N TYR A 181 0.11 -5.52 -8.00
CA TYR A 181 1.42 -5.98 -8.40
C TYR A 181 1.48 -7.49 -8.70
N PHE A 182 1.02 -8.30 -7.75
CA PHE A 182 1.12 -9.76 -7.81
C PHE A 182 -0.10 -10.44 -8.44
N GLY A 183 -1.20 -9.69 -8.60
CA GLY A 183 -2.50 -10.23 -8.97
C GLY A 183 -3.36 -10.52 -7.74
N ARG A 184 -4.64 -10.18 -7.82
CA ARG A 184 -5.62 -10.38 -6.73
C ARG A 184 -5.80 -11.87 -6.37
N ASP A 185 -5.57 -12.79 -7.30
CA ASP A 185 -5.60 -14.24 -7.04
C ASP A 185 -4.42 -14.73 -6.18
N LYS A 186 -3.34 -13.93 -6.08
CA LYS A 186 -2.16 -14.22 -5.26
C LYS A 186 -2.19 -13.56 -3.89
N VAL A 187 -3.16 -12.67 -3.62
CA VAL A 187 -3.24 -11.86 -2.39
C VAL A 187 -4.61 -12.05 -1.73
N LYS A 188 -4.61 -12.63 -0.53
CA LYS A 188 -5.82 -12.96 0.21
C LYS A 188 -5.97 -12.09 1.46
N LYS A 189 -7.15 -11.50 1.67
CA LYS A 189 -7.49 -10.81 2.92
C LYS A 189 -7.84 -11.85 3.99
N ASP A 190 -7.22 -11.77 5.17
CA ASP A 190 -7.47 -12.69 6.28
C ASP A 190 -7.35 -11.97 7.65
N LEU A 191 -7.42 -12.75 8.73
CA LEU A 191 -7.16 -12.39 10.12
C LEU A 191 -5.97 -13.21 10.64
N TYR A 192 -5.03 -12.55 11.30
CA TYR A 192 -3.91 -13.15 12.00
C TYR A 192 -4.16 -13.15 13.50
N TYR A 193 -3.92 -14.29 14.15
CA TYR A 193 -4.14 -14.48 15.58
C TYR A 193 -2.78 -14.56 16.27
N PHE A 194 -2.40 -13.49 16.97
CA PHE A 194 -1.20 -13.49 17.84
C PHE A 194 -1.49 -14.21 19.16
N SER A 195 -2.72 -14.08 19.66
CA SER A 195 -3.25 -14.80 20.80
C SER A 195 -4.77 -14.89 20.69
N GLU A 196 -5.43 -15.55 21.64
CA GLU A 196 -6.91 -15.59 21.70
C GLU A 196 -7.54 -14.19 21.77
N LYS A 197 -6.81 -13.19 22.27
CA LYS A 197 -7.31 -11.82 22.48
C LYS A 197 -6.77 -10.80 21.47
N GLU A 198 -5.78 -11.19 20.67
CA GLU A 198 -5.08 -10.28 19.77
C GLU A 198 -5.23 -10.77 18.33
N ILE A 199 -6.11 -10.08 17.59
CA ILE A 199 -6.52 -10.42 16.23
C ILE A 199 -6.30 -9.19 15.36
N ASN A 200 -5.44 -9.32 14.35
CA ASN A 200 -5.17 -8.26 13.38
C ASN A 200 -5.60 -8.68 11.98
N ARG A 201 -6.25 -7.79 11.25
CA ARG A 201 -6.48 -7.93 9.82
C ARG A 201 -5.14 -7.96 9.10
N CYS A 202 -4.97 -8.96 8.25
CA CYS A 202 -3.75 -9.19 7.50
C CYS A 202 -4.02 -9.46 6.03
N SER A 203 -2.99 -9.38 5.21
CA SER A 203 -3.03 -9.85 3.83
C SER A 203 -1.98 -10.93 3.64
N ILE A 204 -2.36 -12.05 3.02
CA ILE A 204 -1.50 -13.19 2.76
C ILE A 204 -1.12 -13.17 1.28
N LEU A 205 0.16 -12.98 1.00
CA LEU A 205 0.76 -13.12 -0.32
C LEU A 205 1.14 -14.58 -0.56
N PHE A 206 0.83 -15.11 -1.74
CA PHE A 206 1.06 -16.50 -2.15
C PHE A 206 0.65 -17.55 -1.09
N PRO A 207 -0.64 -17.55 -0.68
CA PRO A 207 -1.13 -18.44 0.37
C PRO A 207 -0.88 -19.92 0.05
N ASN A 208 -0.47 -20.70 1.04
CA ASN A 208 -0.15 -22.14 0.92
C ASN A 208 0.98 -22.45 -0.07
N THR A 209 1.97 -21.56 -0.19
CA THR A 209 3.15 -21.80 -1.03
C THR A 209 4.45 -21.57 -0.24
N PRO A 210 5.59 -22.08 -0.73
CA PRO A 210 6.91 -21.74 -0.19
C PRO A 210 7.30 -20.26 -0.30
N ARG A 211 6.48 -19.40 -0.91
CA ARG A 211 6.69 -17.94 -0.95
C ARG A 211 5.65 -17.18 -0.12
N GLN A 212 4.97 -17.84 0.79
CA GLN A 212 3.98 -17.19 1.62
C GLN A 212 4.61 -16.05 2.45
N ALA A 213 3.95 -14.89 2.47
CA ALA A 213 4.28 -13.78 3.36
C ALA A 213 2.98 -13.17 3.90
N ILE A 214 2.94 -12.86 5.19
CA ILE A 214 1.76 -12.31 5.86
C ILE A 214 2.05 -10.86 6.25
N PHE A 215 1.26 -9.95 5.70
CA PHE A 215 1.33 -8.52 5.97
C PHE A 215 0.35 -8.19 7.09
N ILE A 216 0.88 -7.71 8.21
CA ILE A 216 0.10 -7.12 9.30
C ILE A 216 0.06 -5.61 9.07
N TRP A 217 -1.14 -5.04 9.08
CA TRP A 217 -1.37 -3.64 8.77
C TRP A 217 -1.48 -2.81 10.04
N GLU A 218 -0.96 -1.59 10.07
CA GLU A 218 -1.20 -0.63 11.16
C GLU A 218 -2.60 -0.01 10.99
N ASP A 219 -2.94 0.45 9.78
CA ASP A 219 -4.30 0.88 9.44
C ASP A 219 -5.16 -0.34 9.11
N GLN A 220 -5.78 -0.89 10.15
CA GLN A 220 -6.69 -2.03 10.10
C GLN A 220 -7.96 -1.78 9.27
N ALA A 221 -8.42 -0.53 9.19
CA ALA A 221 -9.64 -0.18 8.48
C ALA A 221 -9.40 -0.24 6.96
N ASN A 222 -8.30 0.36 6.49
CA ASN A 222 -7.97 0.44 5.07
C ASN A 222 -6.98 -0.64 4.60
N ARG A 223 -6.45 -1.48 5.51
CA ARG A 223 -5.37 -2.47 5.24
C ARG A 223 -4.16 -1.80 4.58
N ARG A 224 -3.68 -0.76 5.24
CA ARG A 224 -2.56 0.07 4.80
C ARG A 224 -1.56 0.26 5.91
N VAL A 225 -0.37 0.73 5.52
CA VAL A 225 0.79 0.98 6.39
C VAL A 225 1.21 -0.33 7.02
N ILE A 226 2.38 -0.83 6.63
CA ILE A 226 2.87 -2.11 7.17
C ILE A 226 3.23 -1.88 8.64
N ASP A 227 2.66 -2.67 9.54
CA ASP A 227 3.15 -2.79 10.91
C ASP A 227 4.34 -3.77 10.91
N GLN A 228 4.11 -4.98 10.38
CA GLN A 228 5.15 -5.99 10.20
C GLN A 228 4.79 -7.01 9.12
N ILE A 229 5.80 -7.69 8.57
CA ILE A 229 5.63 -8.83 7.66
C ILE A 229 6.15 -10.09 8.35
N ILE A 230 5.35 -11.14 8.36
CA ILE A 230 5.68 -12.44 8.93
C ILE A 230 5.92 -13.43 7.80
N ILE A 231 7.07 -14.10 7.82
CA ILE A 231 7.48 -15.09 6.83
C ILE A 231 7.96 -16.32 7.61
N GLY A 232 7.36 -17.50 7.39
CA GLY A 232 7.72 -18.69 8.17
C GLY A 232 6.81 -19.90 7.98
N SER A 233 7.14 -21.00 8.65
CA SER A 233 6.51 -22.32 8.48
C SER A 233 5.25 -22.56 9.32
N MET A 234 5.07 -21.79 10.41
CA MET A 234 3.89 -21.86 11.28
C MET A 234 3.22 -20.48 11.35
N THR A 235 2.05 -20.36 10.73
CA THR A 235 1.28 -19.11 10.80
C THR A 235 -0.16 -19.44 11.18
N THR A 236 -0.57 -19.03 12.38
CA THR A 236 -1.93 -19.10 12.91
C THR A 236 -2.79 -17.98 12.31
N SER A 237 -3.01 -18.03 11.00
CA SER A 237 -4.11 -17.25 10.39
C SER A 237 -5.43 -17.99 10.51
N GLY A 238 -6.54 -17.27 10.58
CA GLY A 238 -7.87 -17.85 10.81
C GLY A 238 -8.28 -18.88 9.76
N GLN A 239 -7.81 -18.73 8.52
CA GLN A 239 -8.07 -19.69 7.45
C GLN A 239 -7.00 -20.79 7.32
N LEU A 240 -5.91 -20.70 8.07
CA LEU A 240 -4.91 -21.77 8.24
C LEU A 240 -5.15 -22.63 9.48
N ALA A 241 -6.18 -22.33 10.27
CA ALA A 241 -6.68 -23.18 11.36
C ALA A 241 -7.22 -24.51 10.79
N GLY A 242 -6.31 -25.43 10.45
CA GLY A 242 -6.61 -26.70 9.78
C GLY A 242 -5.58 -27.11 8.72
N TYR A 243 -4.66 -26.23 8.31
CA TYR A 243 -3.53 -26.62 7.46
C TYR A 243 -2.44 -27.23 8.35
N ALA A 244 -2.40 -28.57 8.40
CA ALA A 244 -1.41 -29.35 9.14
C ALA A 244 -0.09 -29.56 8.37
N GLY A 245 0.07 -28.92 7.21
CA GLY A 245 1.36 -28.91 6.51
C GLY A 245 2.28 -27.90 7.16
N ALA A 246 3.42 -28.34 7.68
CA ALA A 246 4.56 -27.45 7.78
C ALA A 246 4.80 -26.91 6.36
N LEU A 247 4.84 -25.59 6.16
CA LEU A 247 5.40 -25.04 4.94
C LEU A 247 6.90 -25.32 5.00
N ASP A 248 7.30 -26.53 4.63
CA ASP A 248 8.68 -26.96 4.56
C ASP A 248 9.44 -25.99 3.65
N GLY A 249 10.30 -25.17 4.27
CA GLY A 249 11.24 -24.28 3.61
C GLY A 249 10.57 -23.14 2.86
N ASN A 250 10.28 -22.04 3.54
CA ASN A 250 10.02 -20.80 2.84
C ASN A 250 11.26 -20.38 2.01
N THR A 251 11.04 -19.89 0.80
CA THR A 251 12.05 -19.68 -0.25
C THR A 251 12.36 -18.20 -0.48
N TRP A 252 11.83 -17.31 0.36
CA TRP A 252 12.26 -15.91 0.36
C TRP A 252 13.74 -15.82 0.72
N GLN A 253 14.48 -15.04 -0.07
CA GLN A 253 15.88 -14.74 0.20
C GLN A 253 15.96 -13.46 1.03
N PHE A 254 16.90 -13.41 1.97
CA PHE A 254 17.14 -12.24 2.83
C PHE A 254 18.52 -11.65 2.54
N ARG A 255 18.63 -10.32 2.52
CA ARG A 255 19.88 -9.63 2.17
C ARG A 255 21.01 -9.93 3.14
N ASN A 256 20.65 -10.20 4.39
CA ASN A 256 21.58 -10.53 5.46
C ASN A 256 21.99 -12.01 5.47
N GLY A 257 21.55 -12.80 4.49
CA GLY A 257 21.97 -14.19 4.30
C GLY A 257 21.28 -15.19 5.24
N ILE A 258 20.29 -14.74 6.04
CA ILE A 258 19.47 -15.66 6.84
C ILE A 258 18.64 -16.53 5.90
N GLU A 259 18.48 -17.80 6.26
CA GLU A 259 17.66 -18.74 5.53
C GLU A 259 16.72 -19.47 6.49
N PHE A 260 15.55 -19.86 5.98
CA PHE A 260 14.66 -20.76 6.72
C PHE A 260 15.33 -22.11 6.94
N ASN A 261 15.08 -22.72 8.10
CA ASN A 261 15.74 -23.95 8.55
C ASN A 261 17.26 -23.84 8.73
N MET A 262 17.84 -22.63 8.63
CA MET A 262 19.22 -22.40 9.03
C MET A 262 19.38 -22.76 10.51
N ARG A 263 20.30 -23.67 10.81
CA ARG A 263 20.57 -24.10 12.17
C ARG A 263 21.32 -23.03 12.96
N MET A 264 21.19 -23.06 14.28
CA MET A 264 21.87 -22.13 15.18
C MET A 264 23.40 -22.10 14.98
N ASP A 265 24.04 -23.25 14.74
CA ASP A 265 25.48 -23.34 14.46
C ASP A 265 25.87 -22.60 13.16
N GLN A 266 25.03 -22.70 12.13
CA GLN A 266 25.22 -22.00 10.86
C GLN A 266 25.02 -20.49 11.02
N LEU A 267 23.99 -20.07 11.77
CA LEU A 267 23.73 -18.66 12.05
C LEU A 267 24.88 -18.01 12.84
N LEU A 268 25.39 -18.71 13.86
CA LEU A 268 26.57 -18.27 14.62
C LEU A 268 27.81 -18.16 13.72
N HIS A 269 27.97 -19.09 12.78
CA HIS A 269 29.09 -19.07 11.84
C HIS A 269 29.06 -17.83 10.94
N ILE A 270 27.90 -17.48 10.36
CA ILE A 270 27.79 -16.29 9.49
C ILE A 270 27.81 -14.98 10.28
N ASN A 271 27.36 -14.98 11.55
CA ASN A 271 27.37 -13.80 12.40
C ASN A 271 28.75 -13.50 12.99
N GLU A 272 29.64 -14.50 13.07
CA GLU A 272 31.00 -14.43 13.65
C GLU A 272 31.05 -14.05 15.15
N GLU A 273 29.90 -13.79 15.76
CA GLU A 273 29.72 -13.45 17.17
C GLU A 273 28.63 -14.31 17.82
N ASP A 274 28.64 -14.39 19.15
CA ASP A 274 27.55 -15.04 19.86
C ASP A 274 26.24 -14.26 19.69
N ILE A 275 25.13 -14.99 19.69
CA ILE A 275 23.79 -14.41 19.63
C ILE A 275 23.03 -14.77 20.89
N GLN A 276 22.13 -13.89 21.34
CA GLN A 276 21.28 -14.15 22.49
C GLN A 276 19.84 -14.30 22.03
N PHE A 277 19.11 -15.21 22.63
CA PHE A 277 17.67 -15.37 22.41
C PHE A 277 16.95 -15.56 23.74
N TYR A 278 15.64 -15.34 23.72
CA TYR A 278 14.82 -15.39 24.93
C TYR A 278 14.48 -16.82 25.33
N GLY A 279 14.69 -17.14 26.61
CA GLY A 279 14.31 -18.42 27.23
C GLY A 279 12.85 -18.42 27.70
N ARG A 280 12.42 -19.50 28.36
CA ARG A 280 11.02 -19.72 28.77
C ARG A 280 10.48 -18.72 29.78
N ARG A 281 11.35 -18.00 30.49
CA ARG A 281 10.93 -16.96 31.45
C ARG A 281 10.57 -15.64 30.76
N SER A 282 10.77 -15.53 29.46
CA SER A 282 10.41 -14.37 28.66
C SER A 282 9.13 -14.65 27.85
N PRO A 283 8.25 -13.63 27.66
CA PRO A 283 7.11 -13.75 26.76
C PRO A 283 7.53 -13.90 25.28
N TYR A 284 8.78 -13.60 24.95
CA TYR A 284 9.35 -13.70 23.60
C TYR A 284 10.10 -15.02 23.39
N TYR A 285 9.69 -16.11 24.02
CA TYR A 285 10.38 -17.40 24.00
C TYR A 285 10.86 -17.81 22.60
N LEU A 286 12.14 -18.20 22.49
CA LEU A 286 12.85 -18.55 21.26
C LEU A 286 13.02 -17.42 20.24
N MET A 287 12.67 -16.18 20.56
CA MET A 287 12.97 -15.03 19.72
C MET A 287 14.41 -14.55 19.95
N LEU A 288 15.11 -14.20 18.88
CA LEU A 288 16.40 -13.52 18.93
C LEU A 288 16.26 -12.19 19.66
N LYS A 289 17.18 -11.93 20.58
CA LYS A 289 17.25 -10.66 21.31
C LYS A 289 17.62 -9.53 20.34
N PRO A 290 16.86 -8.43 20.30
CA PRO A 290 17.21 -7.25 19.52
C PRO A 290 18.57 -6.67 19.91
N GLY A 291 19.24 -6.02 18.95
CA GLY A 291 20.55 -5.40 19.19
C GLY A 291 21.72 -6.38 19.32
N THR A 292 21.53 -7.62 18.86
CA THR A 292 22.62 -8.59 18.70
C THR A 292 23.69 -7.99 17.78
N LYS A 293 24.96 -8.08 18.20
CA LYS A 293 26.12 -7.60 17.44
C LYS A 293 26.71 -8.72 16.60
N GLY A 294 27.50 -8.35 15.59
CA GLY A 294 28.21 -9.28 14.73
C GLY A 294 28.22 -8.79 13.30
N LYS A 295 28.47 -9.71 12.37
CA LYS A 295 28.54 -9.45 10.94
C LYS A 295 27.17 -9.41 10.26
N VAL A 296 26.19 -10.13 10.80
CA VAL A 296 24.82 -10.14 10.26
C VAL A 296 24.08 -8.92 10.80
N ASP A 297 23.52 -8.13 9.90
CA ASP A 297 22.65 -7.02 10.27
C ASP A 297 21.23 -7.53 10.52
N PHE A 298 20.83 -7.51 11.79
CA PHE A 298 19.47 -7.85 12.23
C PHE A 298 18.58 -6.60 12.39
N SER A 299 19.03 -5.41 12.00
CA SER A 299 18.22 -4.21 12.08
C SER A 299 16.96 -4.36 11.22
N GLY A 300 15.79 -4.08 11.81
CA GLY A 300 14.50 -4.29 11.15
C GLY A 300 14.13 -5.76 10.89
N THR A 301 14.89 -6.73 11.39
CA THR A 301 14.65 -8.18 11.19
C THR A 301 14.57 -8.92 12.53
N GLY A 302 13.46 -9.61 12.76
CA GLY A 302 13.23 -10.48 13.90
C GLY A 302 13.40 -11.93 13.48
N ILE A 303 14.00 -12.73 14.34
CA ILE A 303 14.14 -14.18 14.12
C ILE A 303 13.47 -14.89 15.28
N VAL A 304 12.65 -15.87 14.97
CA VAL A 304 12.13 -16.83 15.93
C VAL A 304 12.67 -18.20 15.56
N PHE A 305 13.21 -18.89 16.56
CA PHE A 305 13.70 -20.25 16.42
C PHE A 305 12.60 -21.25 16.75
N ASP A 306 12.65 -22.41 16.09
CA ASP A 306 11.99 -23.61 16.58
C ASP A 306 13.05 -24.59 17.09
N CYS A 307 12.64 -25.50 17.98
CA CYS A 307 13.53 -26.47 18.60
C CYS A 307 12.97 -27.88 18.63
N LEU A 308 13.74 -28.80 18.05
CA LEU A 308 13.34 -30.20 17.90
C LEU A 308 13.46 -31.03 19.20
N ASN A 309 14.30 -30.62 20.14
CA ASN A 309 14.61 -31.39 21.35
C ASN A 309 14.60 -30.57 22.65
N CYS A 310 13.89 -29.44 22.67
CA CYS A 310 13.92 -28.54 23.81
C CYS A 310 12.88 -28.83 24.89
N VAL A 311 11.93 -29.76 24.67
CA VAL A 311 10.82 -30.02 25.60
C VAL A 311 11.34 -30.45 26.97
N GLY A 312 10.95 -29.71 28.03
CA GLY A 312 11.37 -30.00 29.40
C GLY A 312 12.82 -29.62 29.74
N ASP A 313 13.60 -29.14 28.78
CA ASP A 313 15.01 -28.84 29.00
C ASP A 313 15.20 -27.68 30.01
N PRO A 314 15.92 -27.88 31.13
CA PRO A 314 16.11 -26.86 32.16
C PRO A 314 17.04 -25.72 31.70
N PHE A 315 17.89 -25.92 30.69
CA PHE A 315 18.77 -24.90 30.15
C PHE A 315 17.99 -23.70 29.61
N LEU A 316 16.78 -23.93 29.08
CA LEU A 316 15.90 -22.87 28.60
C LEU A 316 15.07 -22.20 29.71
N ASN A 317 15.15 -22.63 30.97
CA ASN A 317 14.42 -22.01 32.09
C ASN A 317 15.10 -20.74 32.61
N THR A 318 15.58 -19.90 31.69
CA THR A 318 16.19 -18.58 31.94
C THR A 318 15.43 -17.51 31.16
N GLU A 319 15.77 -16.24 31.39
CA GLU A 319 15.23 -15.12 30.59
C GLU A 319 15.94 -14.99 29.24
N LEU A 320 17.27 -15.13 29.24
CA LEU A 320 18.13 -15.06 28.06
C LEU A 320 19.04 -16.29 27.99
N VAL A 321 19.30 -16.74 26.76
CA VAL A 321 20.11 -17.91 26.44
C VAL A 321 21.13 -17.53 25.38
N SER A 322 22.38 -17.97 25.57
CA SER A 322 23.46 -17.83 24.57
C SER A 322 23.30 -18.89 23.47
N GLY A 323 23.45 -18.49 22.21
CA GLY A 323 23.43 -19.38 21.06
C GLY A 323 24.57 -20.39 21.10
N LYS A 324 25.80 -19.93 21.39
CA LYS A 324 26.97 -20.82 21.54
C LYS A 324 26.77 -21.85 22.66
N ALA A 325 26.23 -21.42 23.80
CA ALA A 325 25.94 -22.32 24.91
C ALA A 325 24.83 -23.32 24.52
N ALA A 326 23.75 -22.88 23.86
CA ALA A 326 22.69 -23.77 23.40
C ALA A 326 23.18 -24.86 22.44
N VAL A 327 24.09 -24.53 21.51
CA VAL A 327 24.73 -25.50 20.62
C VAL A 327 25.59 -26.49 21.41
N THR A 328 26.31 -26.02 22.42
CA THR A 328 27.17 -26.85 23.28
C THR A 328 26.37 -27.84 24.12
N GLU A 329 25.20 -27.42 24.62
CA GLU A 329 24.22 -28.26 25.31
C GLU A 329 23.44 -29.21 24.37
N GLY A 330 23.71 -29.17 23.06
CA GLY A 330 23.11 -30.08 22.09
C GLY A 330 21.67 -29.73 21.70
N LEU A 331 21.22 -28.48 21.92
CA LEU A 331 19.92 -28.02 21.48
C LEU A 331 19.88 -27.86 19.95
N ARG A 332 18.84 -28.44 19.33
CA ARG A 332 18.61 -28.45 17.88
C ARG A 332 17.68 -27.32 17.48
N LEU A 333 18.23 -26.11 17.49
CA LEU A 333 17.56 -24.88 17.13
C LEU A 333 17.75 -24.53 15.65
N HIS A 334 16.69 -24.06 15.01
CA HIS A 334 16.73 -23.58 13.62
C HIS A 334 15.77 -22.40 13.41
N VAL A 335 16.03 -21.57 12.41
CA VAL A 335 15.18 -20.44 12.03
C VAL A 335 13.85 -20.95 11.49
N SER A 336 12.75 -20.65 12.18
CA SER A 336 11.40 -21.07 11.79
C SER A 336 10.56 -19.94 11.22
N LEU A 337 10.79 -18.71 11.73
CA LEU A 337 10.03 -17.54 11.36
C LEU A 337 10.94 -16.31 11.36
N VAL A 338 10.77 -15.48 10.34
CA VAL A 338 11.40 -14.17 10.16
C VAL A 338 10.33 -13.10 10.15
N ILE A 339 10.54 -12.05 10.94
CA ILE A 339 9.67 -10.87 11.02
C ILE A 339 10.43 -9.70 10.39
N LEU A 340 9.80 -8.97 9.47
CA LEU A 340 10.35 -7.75 8.91
C LEU A 340 9.54 -6.56 9.41
N TRP A 341 10.23 -5.55 9.91
CA TRP A 341 9.64 -4.27 10.31
C TRP A 341 10.01 -3.17 9.31
N PRO A 342 9.11 -2.19 9.08
CA PRO A 342 9.46 -1.01 8.32
C PRO A 342 10.59 -0.23 9.02
N PRO A 343 11.45 0.48 8.27
CA PRO A 343 12.52 1.28 8.85
C PRO A 343 12.00 2.32 9.85
N SER A 344 12.71 2.50 10.97
CA SER A 344 12.41 3.53 11.96
C SER A 344 12.42 4.92 11.29
N GLY A 345 11.26 5.57 11.15
CA GLY A 345 11.13 6.90 10.54
C GLY A 345 10.33 6.98 9.24
N THR A 346 9.79 5.86 8.74
CA THR A 346 8.78 5.86 7.64
C THR A 346 7.34 5.95 8.14
N ARG A 347 7.13 6.47 9.36
CA ARG A 347 5.81 6.68 9.98
C ARG A 347 5.34 8.12 9.80
#